data_AF-A0A7Y5H8H8-F1
#
_entry.id   AF-A0A7Y5H8H8-F1
#
_cell.length_a   1.000
_cell.length_b   1.000
_cell.length_c   1.000
_cell.angle_alpha   90.00
_cell.angle_beta   90.00
_cell.angle_gamma   90.00
#
_symmetry.space_group_name_H-M   'P 1'
#
loop_
_entity.id
_entity.type
_entity.pdbx_description
1 polymer ?
#
loop_
_entity_poly.entity_id
_entity_poly.type
_entity_poly.pdbx_seq_one_letter_code
_entity_poly.pdbx_strand_id
1 'polypeptide(L)'
;MKILKPLRTLDDFRAHYDNGGHPWNLFSYPRDRVLTPGEVASAAGDLFAGAMVVLRFEVLRDGLPPRESAEALRMLDASMRRRHRKHEPRRVRPRRWAAGPAGRMAIVTGIATPHPHPLTVAGDVRVASMDPECVMPSLIPLRQCARLYFVHEEGGEATSGCLMAVFGGRVNLPPRLHRFAGMLLDTVTGGLRSKPTRYLMGQFAVPV
;
A
#
# COMPACT_ATOMS: atom_id res chain seq x y z
N MET A 1 -2.55 -7.38 5.10
CA MET A 1 -2.69 -6.86 3.72
C MET A 1 -4.08 -7.15 3.18
N LYS A 2 -4.71 -6.21 2.49
CA LYS A 2 -6.05 -6.37 1.87
C LYS A 2 -5.92 -6.61 0.36
N ILE A 3 -6.59 -7.62 -0.17
CA ILE A 3 -6.70 -7.83 -1.63
C ILE A 3 -7.88 -6.99 -2.11
N LEU A 4 -7.65 -6.03 -3.01
CA LEU A 4 -8.71 -5.21 -3.57
C LEU A 4 -9.16 -5.78 -4.92
N LYS A 5 -10.44 -5.58 -5.23
CA LYS A 5 -10.97 -5.89 -6.56
C LYS A 5 -10.52 -4.78 -7.53
N PRO A 6 -9.99 -5.12 -8.72
CA PRO A 6 -9.65 -4.12 -9.72
C PRO A 6 -10.92 -3.42 -10.20
N LEU A 7 -10.83 -2.11 -10.40
CA LEU A 7 -11.88 -1.31 -11.04
C LEU A 7 -11.44 -1.10 -12.49
N ARG A 8 -12.31 -1.49 -13.43
CA ARG A 8 -11.97 -1.51 -14.87
C ARG A 8 -12.63 -0.39 -15.65
N THR A 9 -13.65 0.23 -15.06
CA THR A 9 -14.39 1.33 -15.66
C THR A 9 -14.48 2.51 -14.70
N LEU A 10 -14.61 3.71 -15.25
CA LEU A 10 -14.83 4.92 -14.48
C LEU A 10 -16.14 4.88 -13.69
N ASP A 11 -17.15 4.18 -14.18
CA ASP A 11 -18.43 4.05 -13.48
C ASP A 11 -18.30 3.13 -12.26
N ASP A 12 -17.55 2.02 -12.36
CA ASP A 12 -17.19 1.20 -11.19
C ASP A 12 -16.37 2.03 -10.18
N PHE A 13 -15.46 2.86 -10.69
CA PHE A 13 -14.65 3.76 -9.86
C PHE A 13 -15.51 4.78 -9.12
N ARG A 14 -16.45 5.41 -9.81
CA ARG A 14 -17.43 6.33 -9.23
C ARG A 14 -18.27 5.62 -8.18
N ALA A 15 -18.89 4.49 -8.52
CA ALA A 15 -19.72 3.74 -7.59
C ALA A 15 -18.95 3.27 -6.34
N HIS A 16 -17.63 3.09 -6.44
CA HIS A 16 -16.79 2.73 -5.29
C HIS A 16 -16.57 3.91 -4.32
N TYR A 17 -16.50 5.14 -4.82
CA TYR A 17 -16.10 6.33 -4.04
C TYR A 17 -17.26 7.28 -3.74
N ASP A 18 -18.19 7.46 -4.68
CA ASP A 18 -19.41 8.23 -4.50
C ASP A 18 -20.29 7.48 -3.49
N ASN A 19 -20.38 8.05 -2.30
CA ASN A 19 -21.13 7.46 -1.21
C ASN A 19 -22.60 7.92 -1.21
N GLY A 20 -23.06 8.58 -2.28
CA GLY A 20 -24.46 8.96 -2.43
C GLY A 20 -24.94 10.02 -1.43
N GLY A 21 -24.04 10.82 -0.84
CA GLY A 21 -24.42 11.92 0.05
C GLY A 21 -24.89 11.46 1.42
N HIS A 22 -24.29 10.40 1.98
CA HIS A 22 -24.62 9.93 3.32
C HIS A 22 -24.51 11.05 4.39
N PRO A 23 -25.37 11.04 5.43
CA PRO A 23 -25.53 12.16 6.36
C PRO A 23 -24.30 12.46 7.22
N TRP A 24 -23.40 11.49 7.40
CA TRP A 24 -22.12 11.69 8.09
C TRP A 24 -21.08 12.44 7.25
N ASN A 25 -21.38 12.74 5.98
CA ASN A 25 -20.51 13.46 5.07
C ASN A 25 -21.22 14.76 4.63
N LEU A 26 -21.44 15.66 5.60
CA LEU A 26 -22.19 16.93 5.51
C LEU A 26 -21.78 17.88 4.36
N PHE A 27 -20.69 17.58 3.63
CA PHE A 27 -20.13 18.41 2.57
C PHE A 27 -19.94 17.68 1.23
N SER A 28 -20.48 16.47 1.04
CA SER A 28 -20.46 15.76 -0.25
C SER A 28 -21.88 15.68 -0.83
N TYR A 29 -22.03 16.03 -2.10
CA TYR A 29 -23.29 15.89 -2.81
C TYR A 29 -23.31 14.62 -3.64
N PRO A 30 -24.40 13.84 -3.62
CA PRO A 30 -24.50 12.64 -4.45
C PRO A 30 -24.33 13.00 -5.92
N ARG A 31 -23.48 12.25 -6.64
CA ARG A 31 -23.31 12.35 -8.10
C ARG A 31 -22.81 13.71 -8.61
N ASP A 32 -22.21 14.54 -7.77
CA ASP A 32 -21.60 15.83 -8.17
C ASP A 32 -20.30 15.66 -8.97
N ARG A 33 -19.82 14.41 -9.12
CA ARG A 33 -18.58 14.01 -9.80
C ARG A 33 -17.33 14.61 -9.15
N VAL A 34 -17.43 15.04 -7.90
CA VAL A 34 -16.34 15.55 -7.08
C VAL A 34 -16.06 14.54 -5.96
N LEU A 35 -14.79 14.24 -5.73
CA LEU A 35 -14.35 13.34 -4.66
C LEU A 35 -13.69 14.17 -3.57
N THR A 36 -14.39 14.29 -2.45
CA THR A 36 -13.94 14.94 -1.22
C THR A 36 -13.02 14.02 -0.41
N PRO A 37 -12.18 14.57 0.50
CA PRO A 37 -11.39 13.76 1.41
C PRO A 37 -12.23 12.76 2.23
N GLY A 38 -13.46 13.12 2.59
CA GLY A 38 -14.38 12.26 3.35
C GLY A 38 -14.84 11.04 2.53
N GLU A 39 -15.20 11.23 1.26
CA GLU A 39 -15.59 10.14 0.37
C GLU A 39 -14.44 9.17 0.12
N VAL A 40 -13.26 9.69 -0.20
CA VAL A 40 -12.09 8.85 -0.44
C VAL A 40 -11.66 8.10 0.82
N ALA A 41 -11.72 8.74 2.00
CA ALA A 41 -11.42 8.08 3.28
C ALA A 41 -12.46 7.00 3.64
N SER A 42 -13.74 7.33 3.53
CA SER A 42 -14.85 6.41 3.80
C SER A 42 -14.78 5.17 2.91
N ALA A 43 -14.58 5.34 1.60
CA ALA A 43 -14.38 4.22 0.67
C ALA A 43 -13.14 3.40 1.03
N ALA A 44 -12.08 4.05 1.55
CA ALA A 44 -10.90 3.37 2.05
C ALA A 44 -11.13 2.58 3.35
N GLY A 45 -12.26 2.80 4.04
CA GLY A 45 -12.53 2.28 5.38
C GLY A 45 -11.64 2.93 6.43
N ASP A 46 -11.28 4.20 6.20
CA ASP A 46 -10.41 5.00 7.07
C ASP A 46 -11.19 6.24 7.53
N LEU A 47 -10.88 6.75 8.72
CA LEU A 47 -11.50 7.95 9.27
C LEU A 47 -10.89 9.22 8.66
N PHE A 48 -9.65 9.14 8.18
CA PHE A 48 -8.93 10.30 7.65
C PHE A 48 -8.30 10.00 6.29
N ALA A 49 -8.43 10.93 5.34
CA ALA A 49 -7.74 10.86 4.05
C ALA A 49 -6.24 11.19 4.20
N GLY A 50 -5.49 10.25 4.77
CA GLY A 50 -4.04 10.28 4.89
C GLY A 50 -3.31 9.62 3.72
N ALA A 51 -2.03 9.30 3.92
CA ALA A 51 -1.19 8.68 2.89
C ALA A 51 -1.76 7.32 2.41
N MET A 52 -2.26 6.49 3.33
CA MET A 52 -2.84 5.18 3.03
C MET A 52 -4.07 5.26 2.11
N VAL A 53 -4.87 6.31 2.25
CA VAL A 53 -6.03 6.57 1.40
C VAL A 53 -5.60 6.94 -0.02
N VAL A 54 -4.58 7.79 -0.16
CA VAL A 54 -3.99 8.12 -1.48
C VAL A 54 -3.40 6.87 -2.13
N LEU A 55 -2.71 6.02 -1.37
CA LEU A 55 -2.15 4.77 -1.88
C LEU A 55 -3.24 3.83 -2.41
N ARG A 56 -4.33 3.65 -1.68
CA ARG A 56 -5.48 2.85 -2.13
C ARG A 56 -6.11 3.43 -3.39
N PHE A 57 -6.30 4.75 -3.43
CA PHE A 57 -6.82 5.46 -4.59
C PHE A 57 -6.00 5.18 -5.85
N GLU A 58 -4.68 5.32 -5.76
CA GLU A 58 -3.77 5.10 -6.88
C GLU A 58 -3.80 3.68 -7.41
N VAL A 59 -3.83 2.70 -6.50
CA VAL A 59 -3.85 1.28 -6.87
C VAL A 59 -5.13 0.90 -7.60
N LEU A 60 -6.27 1.43 -7.17
CA LEU A 60 -7.55 1.20 -7.83
C LEU A 60 -7.63 1.95 -9.17
N ARG A 61 -7.09 3.18 -9.23
CA ARG A 61 -7.05 3.98 -10.46
C ARG A 61 -6.17 3.36 -11.54
N ASP A 62 -5.07 2.69 -11.17
CA ASP A 62 -4.18 2.00 -12.12
C ASP A 62 -4.85 0.82 -12.86
N GLY A 63 -6.07 0.41 -12.45
CA GLY A 63 -6.90 -0.53 -13.20
C GLY A 63 -7.67 0.09 -14.37
N LEU A 64 -7.77 1.42 -14.43
CA LEU A 64 -8.57 2.14 -15.42
C LEU A 64 -7.79 2.41 -16.72
N PRO A 65 -8.49 2.50 -17.87
CA PRO A 65 -7.92 3.03 -19.10
C PRO A 65 -7.31 4.44 -18.90
N PRO A 66 -6.27 4.84 -19.68
CA PRO A 66 -5.57 6.11 -19.46
C PRO A 66 -6.48 7.35 -19.44
N ARG A 67 -7.51 7.39 -20.30
CA ARG A 67 -8.49 8.48 -20.33
C ARG A 67 -9.33 8.54 -19.06
N GLU A 68 -9.82 7.41 -18.59
CA GLU A 68 -10.63 7.29 -17.38
C GLU A 68 -9.81 7.52 -16.11
N SER A 69 -8.55 7.06 -16.09
CA SER A 69 -7.61 7.37 -15.01
C SER A 69 -7.38 8.88 -14.89
N ALA A 70 -7.22 9.59 -16.00
CA ALA A 70 -7.09 11.04 -16.00
C ALA A 70 -8.38 11.73 -15.51
N GLU A 71 -9.55 11.18 -15.84
CA GLU A 71 -10.83 11.68 -15.36
C GLU A 71 -11.02 11.47 -13.86
N ALA A 72 -10.69 10.29 -13.33
CA ALA A 72 -10.70 9.99 -11.89
C ALA A 72 -9.85 10.99 -11.08
N LEU A 73 -8.71 11.43 -11.62
CA LEU A 73 -7.89 12.49 -11.02
C LEU A 73 -8.57 13.86 -11.01
N ARG A 74 -9.32 14.20 -12.07
CA ARG A 74 -10.03 15.49 -12.16
C ARG A 74 -11.19 15.57 -11.17
N MET A 75 -11.78 14.43 -10.81
CA MET A 75 -12.84 14.36 -9.82
C MET A 75 -12.35 14.77 -8.42
N LEU A 76 -11.07 14.59 -8.09
CA LEU A 76 -10.56 14.99 -6.77
C LEU A 76 -10.77 16.49 -6.53
N ASP A 77 -11.34 16.87 -5.38
CA ASP A 77 -11.50 18.28 -5.01
C ASP A 77 -10.13 18.98 -4.78
N ALA A 78 -10.14 20.28 -4.52
CA ALA A 78 -8.90 21.04 -4.30
C ALA A 78 -8.08 20.53 -3.10
N SER A 79 -8.73 20.08 -2.02
CA SER A 79 -8.09 19.58 -0.81
C SER A 79 -7.45 18.21 -1.05
N MET A 80 -8.18 17.30 -1.66
CA MET A 80 -7.76 15.94 -1.98
C MET A 80 -6.67 15.95 -3.06
N ARG A 81 -6.74 16.84 -4.06
CA ARG A 81 -5.61 17.05 -5.01
C ARG A 81 -4.32 17.46 -4.30
N ARG A 82 -4.39 18.31 -3.27
CA ARG A 82 -3.19 18.67 -2.48
C ARG A 82 -2.63 17.47 -1.72
N ARG A 83 -3.49 16.68 -1.08
CA ARG A 83 -3.09 15.47 -0.33
C ARG A 83 -2.52 14.41 -1.26
N HIS A 84 -3.16 14.21 -2.40
CA HIS A 84 -2.72 13.34 -3.48
C HIS A 84 -1.30 13.69 -3.92
N ARG A 85 -1.04 14.94 -4.31
CA ARG A 85 0.32 15.39 -4.68
C ARG A 85 1.35 15.21 -3.56
N LYS A 86 0.96 15.47 -2.31
CA LYS A 86 1.85 15.32 -1.14
C LYS A 86 2.24 13.85 -0.90
N HIS A 87 1.32 12.93 -1.17
CA HIS A 87 1.44 11.52 -0.84
C HIS A 87 1.45 10.63 -2.10
N GLU A 88 1.81 11.15 -3.26
CA GLU A 88 1.80 10.35 -4.48
C GLU A 88 2.81 9.20 -4.35
N PRO A 89 2.39 7.93 -4.54
CA PRO A 89 3.27 6.79 -4.41
C PRO A 89 4.20 6.69 -5.61
N ARG A 90 5.42 6.23 -5.37
CA ARG A 90 6.36 5.94 -6.47
C ARG A 90 6.03 4.58 -7.06
N ARG A 91 5.92 4.52 -8.39
CA ARG A 91 5.90 3.24 -9.11
C ARG A 91 7.34 2.76 -9.22
N VAL A 92 7.63 1.59 -8.67
CA VAL A 92 9.01 1.06 -8.64
C VAL A 92 9.02 -0.36 -9.18
N ARG A 93 10.01 -0.64 -10.03
CA ARG A 93 10.25 -2.00 -10.50
C ARG A 93 10.78 -2.87 -9.36
N PRO A 94 10.41 -4.15 -9.28
CA PRO A 94 10.90 -5.05 -8.25
C PRO A 94 12.43 -5.06 -8.09
N ARG A 95 13.20 -4.92 -9.18
CA ARG A 95 14.68 -4.88 -9.12
C ARG A 95 15.28 -3.55 -8.67
N ARG A 96 14.53 -2.45 -8.76
CA ARG A 96 14.98 -1.08 -8.42
C ARG A 96 14.37 -0.53 -7.13
N TRP A 97 13.58 -1.36 -6.44
CA TRP A 97 12.81 -0.99 -5.26
C TRP A 97 13.65 -0.42 -4.12
N ALA A 98 14.87 -0.93 -3.93
CA ALA A 98 15.76 -0.55 -2.85
C ALA A 98 16.39 0.84 -3.04
N ALA A 99 16.29 1.48 -4.22
CA ALA A 99 16.92 2.78 -4.50
C ALA A 99 16.11 4.00 -4.01
N GLY A 100 14.92 3.79 -3.43
CA GLY A 100 14.06 4.87 -2.92
C GLY A 100 14.34 5.24 -1.46
N PRO A 101 14.02 6.47 -1.01
CA PRO A 101 14.09 6.81 0.41
C PRO A 101 13.01 6.06 1.20
N ALA A 102 13.37 5.59 2.40
CA ALA A 102 12.43 5.00 3.34
C ALA A 102 11.35 6.01 3.79
N GLY A 103 10.22 5.50 4.27
CA GLY A 103 9.03 6.30 4.63
C GLY A 103 8.20 6.75 3.44
N ARG A 104 8.57 6.41 2.20
CA ARG A 104 7.78 6.70 1.00
C ARG A 104 6.84 5.56 0.65
N MET A 105 5.68 5.92 0.13
CA MET A 105 4.76 4.94 -0.44
C MET A 105 5.21 4.51 -1.82
N ALA A 106 4.99 3.24 -2.11
CA ALA A 106 5.38 2.64 -3.38
C ALA A 106 4.33 1.66 -3.88
N ILE A 107 4.23 1.57 -5.21
CA ILE A 107 3.50 0.53 -5.92
C ILE A 107 4.53 -0.28 -6.70
N VAL A 108 4.55 -1.59 -6.47
CA VAL A 108 5.44 -2.56 -7.11
C VAL A 108 4.59 -3.59 -7.83
N THR A 109 4.78 -3.71 -9.14
CA THR A 109 4.11 -4.73 -9.96
C THR A 109 5.00 -5.95 -10.09
N GLY A 110 4.48 -7.14 -9.79
CA GLY A 110 5.23 -8.37 -9.93
C GLY A 110 4.47 -9.60 -9.44
N ILE A 111 5.16 -10.73 -9.41
CA ILE A 111 4.67 -11.99 -8.87
C ILE A 111 5.29 -12.15 -7.47
N ALA A 112 4.46 -12.40 -6.46
CA ALA A 112 4.93 -12.65 -5.10
C ALA A 112 5.12 -14.15 -4.87
N THR A 113 6.32 -14.53 -4.47
CA THR A 113 6.64 -15.87 -3.99
C THR A 113 7.03 -15.81 -2.51
N PRO A 114 6.68 -16.81 -1.69
CA PRO A 114 7.14 -16.85 -0.31
C PRO A 114 8.67 -16.78 -0.24
N HIS A 115 9.20 -16.02 0.73
CA HIS A 115 10.64 -15.93 0.92
C HIS A 115 11.20 -17.33 1.25
N PRO A 116 12.22 -17.83 0.52
CA PRO A 116 12.70 -19.21 0.68
C PRO A 116 13.38 -19.46 2.03
N HIS A 117 14.05 -18.44 2.58
CA HIS A 117 14.77 -18.54 3.86
C HIS A 117 14.40 -17.37 4.80
N PRO A 118 13.16 -17.28 5.30
CA PRO A 118 12.71 -16.10 6.06
C PRO A 118 13.50 -15.87 7.36
N LEU A 119 14.15 -16.92 7.88
CA LEU A 119 15.01 -16.86 9.05
C LEU A 119 16.32 -16.08 8.83
N THR A 120 16.77 -15.94 7.58
CA THR A 120 18.00 -15.20 7.24
C THR A 120 17.76 -13.69 7.14
N VAL A 121 16.49 -13.25 7.17
CA VAL A 121 16.14 -11.83 7.12
C VAL A 121 16.50 -11.17 8.46
N ALA A 122 17.44 -10.23 8.38
CA ALA A 122 17.99 -9.52 9.52
C ALA A 122 17.20 -8.23 9.81
N GLY A 123 17.30 -7.77 11.06
CA GLY A 123 16.75 -6.50 11.49
C GLY A 123 15.39 -6.63 12.18
N ASP A 124 15.14 -5.63 13.00
CA ASP A 124 13.96 -5.56 13.86
C ASP A 124 13.03 -4.45 13.38
N VAL A 125 11.76 -4.58 13.72
CA VAL A 125 10.77 -3.52 13.51
C VAL A 125 10.30 -3.00 14.85
N ARG A 126 10.03 -1.69 14.91
CA ARG A 126 9.41 -1.06 16.06
C ARG A 126 7.93 -1.41 16.05
N VAL A 127 7.50 -2.12 17.08
CA VAL A 127 6.09 -2.42 17.34
C VAL A 127 5.72 -1.70 18.62
N ALA A 128 4.66 -0.89 18.58
CA ALA A 128 4.12 -0.30 19.81
C ALA A 128 3.57 -1.43 20.68
N SER A 129 4.04 -1.53 21.93
CA SER A 129 3.36 -2.34 22.92
C SER A 129 1.97 -1.75 23.16
N MET A 130 0.94 -2.59 23.15
CA MET A 130 -0.43 -2.20 23.49
C MET A 130 -0.71 -2.34 24.99
N ASP A 131 0.34 -2.41 25.81
CA ASP A 131 0.21 -2.38 27.27
C ASP A 131 -0.35 -1.01 27.68
N PRO A 132 -1.57 -0.96 28.28
CA PRO A 132 -2.22 0.29 28.63
C PRO A 132 -1.50 1.07 29.74
N GLU A 133 -0.60 0.43 30.50
CA GLU A 133 0.17 1.09 31.57
C GLU A 133 1.54 1.56 31.09
N CYS A 134 2.06 1.00 30.00
CA CYS A 134 3.39 1.33 29.49
C CYS A 134 3.51 1.14 27.96
N VAL A 135 3.33 2.24 27.20
CA VAL A 135 3.57 2.24 25.76
C VAL A 135 5.07 2.37 25.48
N MET A 136 5.80 1.28 25.66
CA MET A 136 7.21 1.19 25.24
C MET A 136 7.30 0.59 23.84
N PRO A 137 8.05 1.19 22.91
CA PRO A 137 8.29 0.59 21.61
C PRO A 137 9.21 -0.62 21.78
N SER A 138 8.70 -1.81 21.47
CA SER A 138 9.47 -3.05 21.45
C SER A 138 10.10 -3.27 20.08
N LEU A 139 11.33 -3.77 20.06
CA LEU A 139 11.99 -4.23 18.85
C LEU A 139 11.72 -5.73 18.68
N ILE A 140 11.03 -6.08 17.61
CA ILE A 140 10.70 -7.48 17.28
C ILE A 140 11.33 -7.81 15.92
N PRO A 141 12.02 -8.96 15.78
CA PRO A 141 12.54 -9.38 14.49
C PRO A 141 11.46 -9.40 13.41
N LEU A 142 11.73 -8.81 12.24
CA LEU A 142 10.74 -8.67 11.15
C LEU A 142 10.08 -10.02 10.79
N ARG A 143 10.88 -11.09 10.79
CA ARG A 143 10.46 -12.47 10.49
C ARG A 143 9.46 -13.07 11.48
N GLN A 144 9.37 -12.54 12.70
CA GLN A 144 8.45 -13.04 13.74
C GLN A 144 7.07 -12.38 13.64
N CYS A 145 7.00 -11.15 13.15
CA CYS A 145 5.76 -10.37 13.09
C CYS A 145 5.14 -10.26 11.69
N ALA A 146 5.84 -10.68 10.64
CA ALA A 146 5.38 -10.58 9.26
C ALA A 146 5.66 -11.84 8.43
N ARG A 147 4.77 -12.12 7.48
CA ARG A 147 5.04 -13.08 6.40
C ARG A 147 5.85 -12.38 5.31
N LEU A 148 6.92 -13.03 4.86
CA LEU A 148 7.88 -12.46 3.93
C LEU A 148 7.72 -13.05 2.54
N TYR A 149 7.75 -12.19 1.53
CA TYR A 149 7.65 -12.53 0.11
C TYR A 149 8.78 -11.85 -0.66
N PHE A 150 9.22 -12.49 -1.75
CA PHE A 150 9.90 -11.81 -2.82
C PHE A 150 8.92 -11.49 -3.93
N VAL A 151 8.78 -10.20 -4.24
CA VAL A 151 8.10 -9.77 -5.44
C VAL A 151 9.13 -9.67 -6.55
N HIS A 152 8.96 -10.40 -7.64
CA HIS A 152 9.87 -10.38 -8.78
C HIS A 152 9.10 -10.02 -10.07
N GLU A 153 9.86 -9.62 -11.09
CA GLU A 153 9.29 -9.38 -12.42
C GLU A 153 8.85 -10.70 -13.06
N GLU A 154 7.88 -10.64 -13.97
CA GLU A 154 7.48 -11.80 -14.77
C GLU A 154 8.66 -12.28 -15.63
N GLY A 155 8.93 -13.58 -15.62
CA GLY A 155 10.12 -14.17 -16.24
C GLY A 155 11.45 -13.91 -15.50
N GLY A 156 11.43 -13.18 -14.39
CA GLY A 156 12.60 -12.93 -13.54
C GLY A 156 12.83 -14.03 -12.49
N GLU A 157 14.06 -14.15 -12.00
CA GLU A 157 14.39 -15.05 -10.90
C GLU A 157 13.71 -14.63 -9.59
N ALA A 158 13.15 -15.60 -8.87
CA ALA A 158 12.43 -15.42 -7.60
C ALA A 158 13.30 -14.87 -6.45
N THR A 159 14.61 -14.83 -6.62
CA THR A 159 15.61 -14.28 -5.69
C THR A 159 15.98 -12.83 -6.00
N SER A 160 15.64 -12.33 -7.20
CA SER A 160 15.97 -10.98 -7.68
C SER A 160 14.76 -10.05 -7.58
N GLY A 161 14.39 -9.68 -6.35
CA GLY A 161 13.10 -9.02 -6.11
C GLY A 161 13.06 -7.99 -4.99
N CYS A 162 11.86 -7.42 -4.84
CA CYS A 162 11.48 -6.59 -3.72
C CYS A 162 11.10 -7.48 -2.54
N LEU A 163 11.80 -7.35 -1.41
CA LEU A 163 11.37 -7.96 -0.16
C LEU A 163 10.09 -7.25 0.29
N MET A 164 9.01 -8.00 0.45
CA MET A 164 7.73 -7.51 0.93
C MET A 164 7.36 -8.22 2.23
N ALA A 165 6.99 -7.42 3.23
CA ALA A 165 6.53 -7.90 4.52
C ALA A 165 5.02 -7.64 4.67
N VAL A 166 4.27 -8.69 5.01
CA VAL A 166 2.83 -8.62 5.25
C VAL A 166 2.54 -8.90 6.73
N PHE A 167 2.11 -7.86 7.44
CA PHE A 167 1.75 -7.92 8.86
C PHE A 167 0.30 -8.37 9.06
N GLY A 168 0.06 -9.12 10.14
CA GLY A 168 -1.29 -9.42 10.65
C GLY A 168 -2.22 -10.22 9.73
N GLY A 169 -1.69 -10.99 8.77
CA GLY A 169 -2.54 -11.69 7.80
C GLY A 169 -2.08 -13.11 7.46
N ARG A 170 -3.05 -14.02 7.31
CA ARG A 170 -2.88 -15.35 6.69
C ARG A 170 -3.10 -15.31 5.17
N VAL A 171 -2.78 -14.17 4.53
CA VAL A 171 -3.03 -14.03 3.09
C VAL A 171 -2.02 -14.90 2.35
N ASN A 172 -2.51 -15.95 1.68
CA ASN A 172 -1.72 -16.66 0.66
C ASN A 172 -1.95 -15.93 -0.66
N LEU A 173 -0.88 -15.37 -1.22
CA LEU A 173 -0.93 -14.71 -2.51
C LEU A 173 -0.78 -15.76 -3.60
N PRO A 174 -1.71 -15.85 -4.55
CA PRO A 174 -1.54 -16.74 -5.68
C PRO A 174 -0.33 -16.29 -6.52
N PRO A 175 0.42 -17.23 -7.15
CA PRO A 175 1.60 -16.94 -7.95
C PRO A 175 1.18 -16.37 -9.32
N ARG A 176 0.58 -15.19 -9.31
CA ARG A 176 0.17 -14.43 -10.49
C ARG A 176 0.60 -12.98 -10.35
N LEU A 177 0.51 -12.24 -11.44
CA LEU A 177 0.85 -10.83 -11.47
C LEU A 177 -0.11 -10.02 -10.59
N HIS A 178 0.46 -9.22 -9.69
CA HIS A 178 -0.28 -8.25 -8.88
C HIS A 178 0.45 -6.92 -8.84
N ARG A 179 -0.30 -5.87 -8.54
CA ARG A 179 0.20 -4.59 -8.05
C ARG A 179 0.17 -4.63 -6.53
N PHE A 180 1.33 -4.61 -5.91
CA PHE A 180 1.51 -4.52 -4.46
C PHE A 180 1.75 -3.07 -4.08
N ALA A 181 1.04 -2.60 -3.07
CA ALA A 181 1.15 -1.23 -2.63
C ALA A 181 1.40 -1.18 -1.13
N GLY A 182 2.36 -0.35 -0.74
CA GLY A 182 2.80 -0.27 0.64
C GLY A 182 3.70 0.92 0.91
N MET A 183 4.34 0.86 2.07
CA MET A 183 5.37 1.82 2.47
C MET A 183 6.74 1.15 2.44
N LEU A 184 7.72 1.81 1.83
CA LEU A 184 9.11 1.39 1.89
C LEU A 184 9.66 1.74 3.26
N LEU A 185 10.16 0.75 3.98
CA LEU A 185 10.71 0.88 5.32
C LEU A 185 12.07 0.22 5.39
N ASP A 186 12.85 0.63 6.38
CA ASP A 186 14.10 -0.01 6.77
C ASP A 186 13.89 -0.62 8.15
N THR A 187 14.37 -1.85 8.37
CA THR A 187 14.45 -2.41 9.71
C THR A 187 15.42 -1.58 10.57
N VAL A 188 15.17 -1.53 11.86
CA VAL A 188 16.12 -1.01 12.84
C VAL A 188 17.16 -2.10 13.14
N THR A 189 18.43 -1.71 13.26
CA THR A 189 19.51 -2.60 13.64
C THR A 189 19.66 -2.61 15.16
N GLY A 190 19.33 -3.73 15.81
CA GLY A 190 19.53 -3.92 17.24
C GLY A 190 20.97 -4.30 17.65
N GLY A 191 21.91 -4.43 16.70
CA GLY A 191 23.28 -4.87 16.98
C GLY A 191 24.34 -4.31 16.02
N LEU A 192 25.60 -4.26 16.49
CA LEU A 192 26.77 -3.58 15.91
C LEU A 192 27.20 -4.01 14.48
N ARG A 193 26.57 -4.98 13.82
CA ARG A 193 27.07 -5.54 12.53
C ARG A 193 26.04 -5.91 11.46
N SER A 194 24.74 -5.79 11.70
CA SER A 194 23.75 -6.07 10.64
C SER A 194 23.45 -4.80 9.86
N LYS A 195 23.43 -4.87 8.52
CA LYS A 195 22.90 -3.76 7.70
C LYS A 195 21.38 -3.73 7.84
N PRO A 196 20.75 -2.54 7.88
CA PRO A 196 19.30 -2.46 7.85
C PRO A 196 18.77 -3.12 6.59
N THR A 197 17.77 -3.96 6.75
CA THR A 197 17.07 -4.60 5.66
C THR A 197 15.94 -3.68 5.22
N ARG A 198 16.01 -3.22 3.97
CA ARG A 198 14.88 -2.53 3.35
C ARG A 198 13.76 -3.54 3.13
N TYR A 199 12.50 -3.11 3.16
CA TYR A 199 11.32 -3.92 2.80
C TYR A 199 10.12 -3.05 2.42
N LEU A 200 9.22 -3.58 1.59
CA LEU A 200 7.90 -3.00 1.36
C LEU A 200 6.93 -3.56 2.41
N MET A 201 6.39 -2.70 3.27
CA MET A 201 5.28 -3.07 4.13
C MET A 201 4.00 -3.14 3.29
N GLY A 202 3.61 -4.34 2.88
CA GLY A 202 2.49 -4.60 1.96
C GLY A 202 1.14 -4.31 2.62
N GLN A 203 0.41 -3.34 2.08
CA GLN A 203 -0.89 -2.89 2.58
C GLN A 203 -2.04 -3.34 1.68
N PHE A 204 -1.86 -3.21 0.37
CA PHE A 204 -2.82 -3.61 -0.64
C PHE A 204 -2.18 -4.50 -1.72
N ALA A 205 -2.96 -5.41 -2.27
CA ALA A 205 -2.63 -6.14 -3.48
C ALA A 205 -3.82 -6.11 -4.45
N VAL A 206 -3.57 -5.85 -5.72
CA VAL A 206 -4.61 -5.89 -6.77
C VAL A 206 -4.14 -6.79 -7.91
N PRO A 207 -4.91 -7.83 -8.29
CA PRO A 207 -4.61 -8.64 -9.46
C PRO A 207 -4.56 -7.77 -10.72
N VAL A 208 -3.57 -8.01 -11.57
CA VAL A 208 -3.45 -7.34 -12.88
C VAL A 208 -4.22 -8.13 -13.92
#